data_AF-A0A849H308-F1
#
_entry.id   AF-A0A849H308-F1
#
_cell.length_a   1.000
_cell.length_b   1.000
_cell.length_c   1.000
_cell.angle_alpha   90.00
_cell.angle_beta   90.00
_cell.angle_gamma   90.00
#
_symmetry.space_group_name_H-M   'P 1'
#
loop_
_entity.id
_entity.type
_entity.pdbx_description
1 polymer ?
#
loop_
_entity_poly.entity_id
_entity_poly.type
_entity_poly.pdbx_seq_one_letter_code
_entity_poly.pdbx_strand_id
1 'polypeptide(L)'
;MASQNTSRVPAETVRIASTTHSGYHAVQDYIPQVGEWVLTTEGVAEVIRVLTRVTGGRLLELRLEKRPKPPFFAASHNVLIKDDVD
;
A
#
# COMPACT_ATOMS: atom_id res chain seq x y z
N MET A 1 -7.69 -12.06 -20.34
CA MET A 1 -8.56 -12.51 -19.24
C MET A 1 -7.73 -13.41 -18.33
N ALA A 2 -7.60 -13.11 -17.04
CA ALA A 2 -6.83 -13.95 -16.12
C ALA A 2 -7.60 -15.24 -15.83
N SER A 3 -6.95 -16.40 -15.98
CA SER A 3 -7.53 -17.71 -15.66
C SER A 3 -7.73 -17.82 -14.15
N GLN A 4 -8.95 -18.16 -13.71
CA GLN A 4 -9.27 -18.38 -12.30
C GLN A 4 -8.84 -19.79 -11.88
N ASN A 5 -7.52 -19.99 -11.76
CA ASN A 5 -6.97 -21.20 -11.18
C ASN A 5 -6.79 -21.01 -9.67
N THR A 6 -7.51 -21.78 -8.86
CA THR A 6 -7.47 -21.74 -7.39
C THR A 6 -6.57 -22.82 -6.78
N SER A 7 -5.85 -23.59 -7.60
CA SER A 7 -4.88 -24.58 -7.13
C SER A 7 -3.68 -23.92 -6.44
N ARG A 8 -3.12 -24.62 -5.43
CA ARG A 8 -1.91 -24.16 -4.73
C ARG A 8 -0.72 -24.21 -5.69
N VAL A 9 -0.03 -23.09 -5.85
CA VAL A 9 1.21 -22.99 -6.63
C VAL A 9 2.43 -23.03 -5.70
N PRO A 10 3.50 -23.77 -6.05
CA PRO A 10 4.75 -23.73 -5.30
C PRO A 10 5.37 -22.34 -5.33
N ALA A 11 5.89 -21.86 -4.20
CA ALA A 11 6.38 -20.49 -4.05
C ALA A 11 7.52 -20.16 -5.02
N GLU A 12 8.39 -21.13 -5.31
CA GLU A 12 9.50 -21.03 -6.25
C GLU A 12 9.08 -20.78 -7.70
N THR A 13 7.81 -21.02 -8.03
CA THR A 13 7.24 -20.76 -9.37
C THR A 13 6.60 -19.37 -9.48
N VAL A 14 6.42 -18.67 -8.36
CA VAL A 14 5.81 -17.34 -8.32
C VAL A 14 6.87 -16.29 -8.68
N ARG A 15 6.67 -15.59 -9.79
CA ARG A 15 7.46 -14.43 -10.17
C ARG A 15 6.70 -13.16 -9.82
N ILE A 16 7.23 -12.38 -8.89
CA ILE A 16 6.67 -11.09 -8.51
C ILE A 16 7.36 -10.02 -9.35
N ALA A 17 6.61 -9.35 -10.22
CA ALA A 17 7.11 -8.17 -10.92
C ALA A 17 7.12 -6.99 -9.93
N SER A 18 8.29 -6.40 -9.68
CA SER A 18 8.41 -5.16 -8.93
C SER A 18 8.28 -3.96 -9.89
N THR A 19 7.40 -3.03 -9.55
CA THR A 19 7.23 -1.76 -10.26
C THR A 19 7.71 -0.61 -9.40
N THR A 20 8.80 0.03 -9.83
CA THR A 20 9.29 1.26 -9.22
C THR A 20 8.37 2.42 -9.61
N HIS A 21 7.94 3.21 -8.63
CA HIS A 21 7.21 4.45 -8.88
C HIS A 21 8.14 5.62 -8.57
N SER A 22 8.46 6.42 -9.59
CA SER A 22 9.35 7.58 -9.42
C SER A 22 8.78 8.55 -8.39
N GLY A 23 9.61 8.98 -7.43
CA GLY A 23 9.20 9.85 -6.33
C GLY A 23 8.46 9.14 -5.20
N TYR A 24 8.39 7.81 -5.21
CA TYR A 24 7.79 7.02 -4.13
C TYR A 24 8.66 5.81 -3.76
N HIS A 25 8.77 5.53 -2.46
CA HIS A 25 9.53 4.38 -1.96
C HIS A 25 8.79 3.64 -0.84
N ALA A 26 9.11 2.35 -0.68
CA ALA A 26 8.64 1.56 0.44
C ALA A 26 9.59 1.77 1.63
N VAL A 27 9.04 2.04 2.81
CA VAL A 27 9.83 2.15 4.03
C VAL A 27 9.34 1.12 5.03
N GLN A 28 10.19 0.15 5.36
CA GLN A 28 9.82 -0.96 6.25
C GLN A 28 9.53 -0.49 7.68
N ASP A 29 10.28 0.49 8.18
CA ASP A 29 10.23 0.94 9.57
C ASP A 29 9.41 2.22 9.79
N TYR A 30 8.87 2.80 8.72
CA TYR A 30 8.08 4.02 8.83
C TYR A 30 6.58 3.73 8.88
N ILE A 31 5.90 4.48 9.73
CA ILE A 31 4.45 4.43 9.86
C ILE A 31 3.92 5.79 9.41
N PRO A 32 3.22 5.86 8.26
CA PRO A 32 2.56 7.09 7.82
C PRO A 32 1.62 7.65 8.87
N GLN A 33 1.70 8.96 9.12
CA GLN A 33 0.83 9.67 10.05
C GLN A 33 -0.49 10.09 9.40
N VAL A 34 -1.47 10.43 10.23
CA VAL A 34 -2.75 10.98 9.75
C VAL A 34 -2.51 12.29 9.01
N GLY A 35 -3.13 12.43 7.84
CA GLY A 35 -2.98 13.56 6.92
C GLY A 35 -1.87 13.38 5.88
N GLU A 36 -1.00 12.38 6.01
CA GLU A 36 0.00 12.09 4.99
C GLU A 36 -0.61 11.45 3.74
N TRP A 37 0.03 11.70 2.60
CA TRP A 37 -0.34 11.13 1.31
C TRP A 37 0.57 9.96 0.96
N VAL A 38 -0.04 8.81 0.69
CA VAL A 38 0.64 7.56 0.33
C VAL A 38 0.18 7.07 -1.03
N LEU A 39 1.02 6.33 -1.73
CA LEU A 39 0.68 5.67 -2.97
C LEU A 39 0.32 4.20 -2.70
N THR A 40 -0.83 3.79 -3.23
CA THR A 40 -1.35 2.42 -3.15
C THR A 40 -1.59 1.85 -4.55
N THR A 41 -1.91 0.56 -4.64
CA THR A 41 -2.32 -0.07 -5.90
C THR A 41 -3.62 0.51 -6.48
N GLU A 42 -4.47 1.14 -5.65
CA GLU A 42 -5.69 1.83 -6.07
C GLU A 42 -5.45 3.31 -6.46
N GLY A 43 -4.24 3.83 -6.22
CA GLY A 43 -3.85 5.23 -6.46
C GLY A 43 -3.38 5.96 -5.20
N VAL A 44 -3.25 7.27 -5.31
CA VAL A 44 -2.85 8.17 -4.22
C VAL A 44 -3.99 8.29 -3.19
N ALA A 45 -3.65 8.12 -1.92
CA ALA A 45 -4.59 8.11 -0.81
C ALA A 45 -4.06 8.89 0.39
N GLU A 46 -4.95 9.56 1.10
CA GLU A 46 -4.67 10.21 2.38
C GLU A 46 -4.86 9.21 3.52
N VAL A 47 -3.94 9.23 4.48
CA VAL A 47 -4.08 8.49 5.74
C VAL A 47 -5.07 9.23 6.63
N ILE A 48 -6.23 8.63 6.88
CA ILE A 48 -7.24 9.25 7.75
C ILE A 48 -7.19 8.72 9.18
N ARG A 49 -6.73 7.48 9.38
CA ARG A 49 -6.48 6.89 10.71
C ARG A 49 -5.32 5.90 10.71
N VAL A 50 -4.59 5.87 11.82
CA VAL A 50 -3.62 4.81 12.15
C VAL A 50 -4.21 3.94 13.25
N LEU A 51 -4.36 2.65 12.98
CA LEU A 51 -5.04 1.71 13.86
C LEU A 51 -4.03 0.77 14.54
N THR A 52 -4.47 -0.46 14.80
CA THR A 52 -3.73 -1.49 15.53
C THR A 52 -2.47 -1.94 14.80
N ARG A 53 -1.59 -2.61 15.55
CA ARG A 53 -0.41 -3.31 14.99
C ARG A 53 -0.87 -4.51 14.16
N VAL A 54 -0.17 -4.73 13.07
CA VAL A 54 -0.26 -5.93 12.22
C VAL A 54 1.14 -6.49 12.02
N THR A 55 1.26 -7.71 11.49
CA THR A 55 2.55 -8.30 11.15
C THR A 55 3.32 -7.35 10.22
N GLY A 56 4.48 -6.86 10.66
CA GLY A 56 5.31 -5.94 9.88
C GLY A 56 4.81 -4.50 9.78
N GLY A 57 3.94 -4.01 10.68
CA GLY A 57 3.59 -2.58 10.69
C GLY A 57 2.31 -2.19 11.44
N ARG A 58 1.58 -1.20 10.91
CA ARG A 58 0.28 -0.74 11.41
C ARG A 58 -0.80 -0.86 10.34
N LEU A 59 -2.04 -1.06 10.76
CA LEU A 59 -3.19 -0.94 9.88
C LEU A 59 -3.52 0.53 9.68
N LEU A 60 -3.63 0.97 8.43
CA LEU A 60 -4.00 2.32 8.03
C LEU A 60 -5.42 2.29 7.47
N GLU A 61 -6.21 3.31 7.80
CA GLU A 61 -7.43 3.63 7.08
C GLU A 61 -7.13 4.76 6.11
N LEU A 62 -7.48 4.56 4.84
CA LEU A 62 -7.07 5.40 3.71
C LEU A 62 -8.27 5.90 2.92
N ARG A 63 -8.18 7.15 2.44
CA ARG A 63 -9.16 7.77 1.54
C ARG A 63 -8.51 8.15 0.21
N LEU A 64 -9.05 7.66 -0.90
CA LEU A 64 -8.52 7.98 -2.24
C LEU A 64 -8.71 9.46 -2.59
N GLU A 65 -7.71 10.07 -3.23
CA GLU A 65 -7.76 11.46 -3.69
C GLU A 65 -8.85 11.69 -4.75
N LYS A 66 -8.88 10.83 -5.78
CA LYS A 66 -9.63 11.08 -7.03
C LYS A 66 -10.93 10.29 -7.16
N ARG A 67 -11.31 9.50 -6.16
CA ARG A 67 -12.49 8.62 -6.26
C ARG A 67 -13.32 8.65 -4.98
N PRO A 68 -14.65 8.87 -5.07
CA PRO A 68 -15.55 8.77 -3.93
C PRO A 68 -15.83 7.29 -3.62
N LYS A 69 -14.77 6.51 -3.35
CA LYS A 69 -14.91 5.20 -2.73
C LYS A 69 -14.96 5.38 -1.21
N PRO A 70 -15.68 4.50 -0.48
CA PRO A 70 -15.53 4.42 0.96
C PRO A 70 -14.06 4.26 1.34
N PRO A 71 -13.64 4.75 2.52
CA PRO A 71 -12.31 4.45 3.05
C PRO A 71 -12.04 2.95 3.07
N PHE A 72 -10.78 2.60 2.89
CA PHE A 72 -10.33 1.21 2.85
C PHE A 72 -9.09 1.04 3.72
N PHE A 73 -8.71 -0.22 3.96
CA PHE A 73 -7.61 -0.54 4.87
C PHE A 73 -6.41 -1.09 4.12
N ALA A 74 -5.22 -0.69 4.55
CA ALA A 74 -3.94 -1.24 4.09
C ALA A 74 -2.95 -1.35 5.26
N ALA A 75 -2.04 -2.33 5.21
CA ALA A 75 -0.90 -2.34 6.13
C ALA A 75 0.12 -1.27 5.71
N SER A 76 0.81 -0.67 6.68
CA SER A 76 1.79 0.39 6.42
C SER A 76 2.95 -0.04 5.50
N HIS A 77 3.34 -1.32 5.52
CA HIS A 77 4.35 -1.85 4.60
C HIS A 77 3.83 -2.16 3.19
N ASN A 78 2.53 -1.99 2.94
CA ASN A 78 1.90 -2.19 1.62
C ASN A 78 1.61 -0.86 0.90
N VAL A 79 2.10 0.25 1.43
CA VAL A 79 1.96 1.57 0.81
C VAL A 79 3.34 2.16 0.54
N LEU A 80 3.42 3.03 -0.46
CA LEU A 80 4.64 3.78 -0.79
C LEU A 80 4.50 5.21 -0.31
N ILE A 81 5.61 5.80 0.09
CA ILE A 81 5.69 7.14 0.66
C ILE A 81 6.36 8.04 -0.36
N LYS A 82 5.90 9.27 -0.47
CA LYS A 82 6.50 10.23 -1.38
C LYS A 82 7.90 10.60 -0.89
N ASP A 83 8.86 10.68 -1.80
CA ASP A 83 10.19 11.20 -1.50
C ASP A 83 10.05 12.69 -1.13
N ASP A 84 10.70 13.10 -0.04
CA ASP A 84 10.88 14.52 0.25
C ASP A 84 11.77 15.10 -0.86
N VAL A 85 11.20 16.01 -1.65
CA VAL A 85 11.96 16.79 -2.63
C VAL A 85 12.49 17.99 -1.87
N ASP A 86 13.77 17.94 -1.49
CA ASP A 86 14.52 19.12 -1.02
C ASP A 86 14.43 20.30 -2.02
#